data_AF-A0A660QX85-F1
#
_entry.id   AF-A0A660QX85-F1
#
_cell.length_a   1.000
_cell.length_b   1.000
_cell.length_c   1.000
_cell.angle_alpha   90.00
_cell.angle_beta   90.00
_cell.angle_gamma   90.00
#
_symmetry.space_group_name_H-M   'P 1'
#
loop_
_entity.id
_entity.type
_entity.pdbx_description
1 polymer ?
#
loop_
_entity_poly.entity_id
_entity_poly.type
_entity_poly.pdbx_seq_one_letter_code
_entity_poly.pdbx_strand_id
1 'polypeptide(L)'
;MLFIYNVWRRLPDGERREWLLERWPDVKLAGDWIEWQFDNPQLSNAKNGLLYADSECAFGYGNSTQGYSVYADFACMEALLGFAEMAQSIGKRTEASQWRTRAGEMRSAIAENYIVSDGGHPAVWTLKHAGWAFQSALLGPLILQTDRRGFLPDPDDNFHGITEASYLRLLGKWRGESPDHYDPYWHDDTDKPFLPKAGLQNPPLGSYGVAMGYGQGFVTQAALLLDRMDEAGEMLKWTARNIYYADYEPYIVPEGVEVHPSGKYWFRTGDLGNGVQQAEIMKVLRLVIGVDDTDPARLKVLPRMPKGWTRISIDEYPAWIQTGSGITQVSLEYLLERNESGMTLELSPNVPLAGGIAVRLGPFEKKSDGARVTLNGKKLQARPEKSGDSFWVTVETDAVLKCYRFEVLSSCDN
;
A
#
# COMPACT_ATOMS: atom_id res chain seq x y z
N MET A 1 -14.31 0.61 6.99
CA MET A 1 -14.65 2.06 7.04
C MET A 1 -14.03 2.84 5.88
N LEU A 2 -12.72 2.76 5.62
CA LEU A 2 -12.09 3.42 4.46
C LEU A 2 -12.71 3.05 3.09
N PHE A 3 -13.28 1.86 2.95
CA PHE A 3 -14.07 1.47 1.78
C PHE A 3 -15.24 2.45 1.49
N ILE A 4 -15.97 2.89 2.52
CA ILE A 4 -17.12 3.81 2.37
C ILE A 4 -16.66 5.15 1.81
N TYR A 5 -15.55 5.69 2.34
CA TYR A 5 -14.92 6.89 1.83
C TYR A 5 -14.47 6.72 0.37
N ASN A 6 -13.89 5.56 0.04
CA ASN A 6 -13.41 5.25 -1.30
C ASN A 6 -14.52 5.06 -2.35
N VAL A 7 -15.70 4.59 -1.94
CA VAL A 7 -16.91 4.59 -2.77
C VAL A 7 -17.37 6.03 -2.98
N TRP A 8 -17.56 6.78 -1.90
CA TRP A 8 -18.04 8.17 -1.95
C TRP A 8 -17.18 9.08 -2.84
N ARG A 9 -15.85 9.04 -2.69
CA ARG A 9 -14.93 9.90 -3.47
C ARG A 9 -14.95 9.59 -4.98
N ARG A 10 -15.35 8.36 -5.35
CA ARG A 10 -15.42 7.86 -6.73
C ARG A 10 -16.80 8.03 -7.37
N LEU A 11 -17.77 8.59 -6.64
CA LEU A 11 -19.04 8.99 -7.23
C LEU A 11 -18.87 10.24 -8.09
N PRO A 12 -19.66 10.38 -9.18
CA PRO A 12 -19.75 11.63 -9.92
C PRO A 12 -20.11 12.81 -9.02
N ASP A 13 -19.59 14.00 -9.31
CA ASP A 13 -19.78 15.18 -8.44
C ASP A 13 -21.26 15.51 -8.20
N GLY A 14 -22.11 15.30 -9.21
CA GLY A 14 -23.56 15.51 -9.11
C GLY A 14 -24.28 14.53 -8.18
N GLU A 15 -23.73 13.33 -7.96
CA GLU A 15 -24.35 12.27 -7.16
C GLU A 15 -23.76 12.20 -5.75
N ARG A 16 -22.50 12.60 -5.59
CA ARG A 16 -21.73 12.46 -4.34
C ARG A 16 -22.43 13.10 -3.14
N ARG A 17 -23.00 14.29 -3.31
CA ARG A 17 -23.70 15.01 -2.24
C ARG A 17 -25.00 14.31 -1.84
N GLU A 18 -25.83 13.93 -2.81
CA GLU A 18 -27.12 13.29 -2.55
C GLU A 18 -26.93 11.91 -1.90
N TRP A 19 -26.01 11.10 -2.46
CA TRP A 19 -25.64 9.80 -1.91
C TRP A 19 -25.22 9.89 -0.44
N LEU A 20 -24.43 10.92 -0.10
CA LEU A 20 -23.96 11.13 1.27
C LEU A 20 -25.07 11.65 2.19
N LEU A 21 -25.95 12.53 1.72
CA LEU A 21 -27.08 13.01 2.53
C LEU A 21 -28.04 11.87 2.88
N GLU A 22 -28.32 10.97 1.93
CA GLU A 22 -29.16 9.78 2.15
C GLU A 22 -28.55 8.83 3.19
N ARG A 23 -27.23 8.63 3.15
CA ARG A 23 -26.50 7.69 4.02
C ARG A 23 -25.84 8.35 5.23
N TRP A 24 -26.08 9.64 5.45
CA TRP A 24 -25.45 10.39 6.54
C TRP A 24 -25.64 9.74 7.91
N PRO A 25 -26.84 9.21 8.28
CA PRO A 25 -27.02 8.52 9.55
C PRO A 25 -26.03 7.37 9.76
N ASP A 26 -25.78 6.57 8.72
CA ASP A 26 -24.88 5.41 8.80
C ASP A 26 -23.40 5.84 8.82
N VAL A 27 -23.03 6.83 8.01
CA VAL A 27 -21.67 7.40 8.01
C VAL A 27 -21.35 8.02 9.36
N LYS A 28 -22.31 8.79 9.92
CA LYS A 28 -22.16 9.39 11.24
C LYS A 28 -22.05 8.33 12.31
N LEU A 29 -22.91 7.30 12.28
CA LEU A 29 -22.84 6.19 13.23
C LEU A 29 -21.48 5.48 13.19
N ALA A 30 -20.93 5.26 11.99
CA ALA A 30 -19.61 4.63 11.84
C ALA A 30 -18.47 5.48 12.43
N GLY A 31 -18.47 6.80 12.22
CA GLY A 31 -17.49 7.70 12.83
C GLY A 31 -17.66 7.83 14.34
N ASP A 32 -18.90 8.03 14.79
CA ASP A 32 -19.24 8.15 16.22
C ASP A 32 -18.99 6.85 17.00
N TRP A 33 -19.03 5.70 16.35
CA TRP A 33 -18.69 4.43 16.99
C TRP A 33 -17.24 4.46 17.51
N ILE A 34 -16.31 5.03 16.75
CA ILE A 34 -14.91 5.16 17.19
C ILE A 34 -14.82 6.09 18.41
N GLU A 35 -15.52 7.23 18.40
CA GLU A 35 -15.58 8.14 19.54
C GLU A 35 -16.18 7.46 20.78
N TRP A 36 -17.28 6.74 20.59
CA TRP A 36 -17.97 6.02 21.64
C TRP A 36 -17.04 5.02 22.35
N GLN A 37 -16.14 4.34 21.61
CA GLN A 37 -15.16 3.43 22.21
C GLN A 37 -14.25 4.17 23.19
N PHE A 38 -13.78 5.38 22.85
CA PHE A 38 -12.94 6.19 23.72
C PHE A 38 -13.69 6.80 24.91
N ASP A 39 -14.98 7.12 24.73
CA ASP A 39 -15.84 7.64 25.80
C ASP A 39 -16.32 6.54 26.76
N ASN A 40 -16.20 5.28 26.37
CA ASN A 40 -16.65 4.12 27.15
C ASN A 40 -15.55 3.06 27.35
N PRO A 41 -14.36 3.44 27.86
CA PRO A 41 -13.20 2.56 28.01
C PRO A 41 -13.49 1.31 28.86
N GLN A 42 -14.42 1.41 29.80
CA GLN A 42 -14.86 0.29 30.65
C GLN A 42 -15.64 -0.80 29.88
N LEU A 43 -16.15 -0.49 28.68
CA LEU A 43 -16.85 -1.43 27.80
C LEU A 43 -16.01 -1.81 26.59
N SER A 44 -15.24 -0.86 26.05
CA SER A 44 -14.43 -1.03 24.84
C SER A 44 -13.04 -1.60 25.09
N ASN A 45 -12.53 -1.50 26.32
CA ASN A 45 -11.11 -1.67 26.66
C ASN A 45 -10.16 -0.68 25.95
N ALA A 46 -10.69 0.40 25.34
CA ALA A 46 -9.85 1.47 24.81
C ALA A 46 -9.02 2.08 25.94
N LYS A 47 -7.71 2.29 25.68
CA LYS A 47 -6.77 2.73 26.71
C LYS A 47 -5.62 3.51 26.10
N ASN A 48 -5.10 4.51 26.81
CA ASN A 48 -3.96 5.34 26.37
C ASN A 48 -4.15 5.97 24.98
N GLY A 49 -5.39 6.28 24.60
CA GLY A 49 -5.71 6.82 23.27
C GLY A 49 -5.69 5.78 22.13
N LEU A 50 -5.61 4.49 22.44
CA LEU A 50 -5.65 3.38 21.50
C LEU A 50 -6.96 2.59 21.58
N LEU A 51 -7.40 2.08 20.44
CA LEU A 51 -8.52 1.16 20.33
C LEU A 51 -8.10 -0.26 20.70
N TYR A 52 -9.03 -1.01 21.27
CA TYR A 52 -8.88 -2.43 21.52
C TYR A 52 -9.82 -3.19 20.58
N ALA A 53 -9.32 -4.27 19.97
CA ALA A 53 -10.07 -5.10 19.04
C ALA A 53 -9.84 -6.59 19.29
N ASP A 54 -10.93 -7.35 19.41
CA ASP A 54 -10.91 -8.82 19.53
C ASP A 54 -10.90 -9.54 18.17
N SER A 55 -10.77 -8.80 17.06
CA SER A 55 -10.77 -9.37 15.70
C SER A 55 -9.38 -9.86 15.29
N GLU A 56 -9.33 -10.66 14.21
CA GLU A 56 -8.09 -11.20 13.64
C GLU A 56 -7.03 -10.13 13.29
N CYS A 57 -7.43 -8.87 13.05
CA CYS A 57 -6.50 -7.79 12.73
C CYS A 57 -5.68 -7.30 13.96
N ALA A 58 -6.12 -7.67 15.16
CA ALA A 58 -5.48 -7.31 16.42
C ALA A 58 -5.35 -8.47 17.41
N PHE A 59 -5.86 -9.67 17.10
CA PHE A 59 -5.66 -10.92 17.83
C PHE A 59 -5.04 -11.95 16.90
N GLY A 60 -3.72 -12.17 17.02
CA GLY A 60 -3.06 -13.30 16.35
C GLY A 60 -3.24 -14.61 17.13
N TYR A 61 -3.12 -15.76 16.43
CA TYR A 61 -2.98 -17.06 17.09
C TYR A 61 -1.75 -17.04 18.02
N GLY A 62 -1.98 -17.02 19.34
CA GLY A 62 -0.88 -17.00 20.32
C GLY A 62 -0.81 -15.80 21.27
N ASN A 63 -1.88 -15.00 21.40
CA ASN A 63 -2.09 -14.08 22.54
C ASN A 63 -1.11 -12.88 22.66
N SER A 64 -0.28 -12.58 21.65
CA SER A 64 0.79 -11.59 21.79
C SER A 64 0.31 -10.13 21.79
N THR A 65 -0.79 -9.82 21.11
CA THR A 65 -1.21 -8.44 20.85
C THR A 65 -2.15 -7.81 21.87
N GLN A 66 -2.72 -8.58 22.80
CA GLN A 66 -3.67 -8.09 23.82
C GLN A 66 -4.73 -7.12 23.24
N GLY A 67 -5.21 -7.37 22.00
CA GLY A 67 -6.20 -6.54 21.31
C GLY A 67 -5.72 -5.18 20.77
N TYR A 68 -4.46 -4.79 20.95
CA TYR A 68 -3.91 -3.53 20.44
C TYR A 68 -3.03 -3.78 19.20
N SER A 69 -3.17 -2.94 18.16
CA SER A 69 -2.53 -3.13 16.86
C SER A 69 -2.35 -1.81 16.12
N VAL A 70 -1.11 -1.53 15.67
CA VAL A 70 -0.81 -0.35 14.84
C VAL A 70 -1.65 -0.32 13.56
N TYR A 71 -1.94 -1.48 12.97
CA TYR A 71 -2.76 -1.60 11.77
C TYR A 71 -4.20 -1.13 12.03
N ALA A 72 -4.81 -1.64 13.09
CA ALA A 72 -6.20 -1.35 13.42
C ALA A 72 -6.39 0.13 13.80
N ASP A 73 -5.53 0.65 14.68
CA ASP A 73 -5.57 2.05 15.10
C ASP A 73 -5.33 3.00 13.92
N PHE A 74 -4.33 2.72 13.07
CA PHE A 74 -4.05 3.54 11.91
C PHE A 74 -5.19 3.51 10.87
N ALA A 75 -5.80 2.34 10.63
CA ALA A 75 -6.95 2.21 9.75
C ALA A 75 -8.15 3.04 10.23
N CYS A 76 -8.45 3.01 11.53
CA CYS A 76 -9.52 3.80 12.14
C CYS A 76 -9.21 5.30 12.12
N MET A 77 -7.96 5.69 12.39
CA MET A 77 -7.50 7.07 12.30
C MET A 77 -7.69 7.64 10.88
N GLU A 78 -7.22 6.92 9.85
CA GLU A 78 -7.41 7.36 8.46
C GLU A 78 -8.90 7.36 8.05
N ALA A 79 -9.70 6.43 8.57
CA ALA A 79 -11.14 6.43 8.34
C ALA A 79 -11.84 7.67 8.90
N LEU A 80 -11.48 8.11 10.12
CA LEU A 80 -11.99 9.36 10.70
C LEU A 80 -11.63 10.58 9.85
N LEU A 81 -10.41 10.63 9.30
CA LEU A 81 -10.02 11.70 8.38
C LEU A 81 -10.88 11.69 7.10
N GLY A 82 -11.12 10.51 6.51
CA GLY A 82 -12.01 10.36 5.36
C GLY A 82 -13.45 10.77 5.67
N PHE A 83 -13.99 10.35 6.82
CA PHE A 83 -15.33 10.75 7.27
C PHE A 83 -15.41 12.25 7.56
N ALA A 84 -14.36 12.87 8.07
CA ALA A 84 -14.33 14.32 8.27
C ALA A 84 -14.35 15.11 6.95
N GLU A 85 -13.70 14.60 5.91
CA GLU A 85 -13.80 15.16 4.55
C GLU A 85 -15.24 15.05 4.01
N MET A 86 -15.88 13.89 4.18
CA MET A 86 -17.28 13.67 3.83
C MET A 86 -18.22 14.64 4.57
N ALA A 87 -18.10 14.71 5.90
CA ALA A 87 -18.89 15.62 6.73
C ALA A 87 -18.73 17.08 6.30
N GLN A 88 -17.49 17.51 6.05
CA GLN A 88 -17.17 18.85 5.60
C GLN A 88 -17.85 19.18 4.25
N SER A 89 -17.90 18.22 3.32
CA SER A 89 -18.48 18.43 1.97
C SER A 89 -19.99 18.71 1.99
N ILE A 90 -20.68 18.29 3.05
CA ILE A 90 -22.13 18.54 3.23
C ILE A 90 -22.43 19.57 4.32
N GLY A 91 -21.41 20.25 4.86
CA GLY A 91 -21.56 21.32 5.84
C GLY A 91 -21.71 20.87 7.29
N LYS A 92 -21.44 19.59 7.60
CA LYS A 92 -21.45 19.01 8.95
C LYS A 92 -20.12 19.32 9.67
N ARG A 93 -19.90 20.61 9.94
CA ARG A 93 -18.61 21.13 10.43
C ARG A 93 -18.26 20.65 11.84
N THR A 94 -19.25 20.43 12.69
CA THR A 94 -19.05 19.96 14.07
C THR A 94 -18.46 18.55 14.07
N GLU A 95 -19.11 17.62 13.37
CA GLU A 95 -18.65 16.24 13.21
C GLU A 95 -17.28 16.19 12.53
N ALA A 96 -17.09 16.98 11.47
CA ALA A 96 -15.80 17.07 10.78
C ALA A 96 -14.66 17.54 11.71
N SER A 97 -14.93 18.50 12.61
CA SER A 97 -13.94 19.00 13.57
C SER A 97 -13.66 17.97 14.67
N GLN A 98 -14.70 17.31 15.18
CA GLN A 98 -14.58 16.26 16.19
C GLN A 98 -13.70 15.12 15.69
N TRP A 99 -14.03 14.53 14.54
CA TRP A 99 -13.30 13.38 14.00
C TRP A 99 -11.86 13.71 13.60
N ARG A 100 -11.57 14.94 13.14
CA ARG A 100 -10.19 15.40 12.92
C ARG A 100 -9.40 15.50 14.22
N THR A 101 -10.04 16.00 15.28
CA THR A 101 -9.42 16.13 16.61
C THR A 101 -9.06 14.74 17.13
N ARG A 102 -10.00 13.80 17.09
CA ARG A 102 -9.75 12.42 17.51
C ARG A 102 -8.68 11.73 16.67
N ALA A 103 -8.69 11.89 15.35
CA ALA A 103 -7.65 11.34 14.50
C ALA A 103 -6.26 11.90 14.88
N GLY A 104 -6.17 13.19 15.25
CA GLY A 104 -4.94 13.79 15.77
C GLY A 104 -4.48 13.17 17.09
N GLU A 105 -5.41 12.95 18.02
CA GLU A 105 -5.12 12.28 19.31
C GLU A 105 -4.66 10.83 19.11
N MET A 106 -5.35 10.07 18.24
CA MET A 106 -4.96 8.70 17.88
C MET A 106 -3.57 8.68 17.26
N ARG A 107 -3.23 9.64 16.39
CA ARG A 107 -1.90 9.73 15.79
C ARG A 107 -0.80 9.90 16.85
N SER A 108 -1.03 10.75 17.84
CA SER A 108 -0.11 10.93 18.96
C SER A 108 -0.01 9.65 19.81
N ALA A 109 -1.14 9.03 20.13
CA ALA A 109 -1.17 7.78 20.90
C ALA A 109 -0.44 6.61 20.20
N ILE A 110 -0.64 6.46 18.88
CA ILE A 110 0.10 5.49 18.05
C ILE A 110 1.60 5.71 18.17
N ALA A 111 2.05 6.97 18.08
CA ALA A 111 3.47 7.30 18.19
C ALA A 111 4.02 6.98 19.59
N GLU A 112 3.30 7.38 20.64
CA GLU A 112 3.73 7.23 22.03
C GLU A 112 3.78 5.76 22.51
N ASN A 113 2.88 4.92 22.01
CA ASN A 113 2.71 3.55 22.53
C ASN A 113 3.27 2.46 21.61
N TYR A 114 3.41 2.71 20.31
CA TYR A 114 3.87 1.69 19.36
C TYR A 114 5.28 1.91 18.82
N ILE A 115 5.92 3.06 19.03
CA ILE A 115 7.30 3.28 18.56
C ILE A 115 8.29 2.86 19.65
N VAL A 116 9.30 2.06 19.26
CA VAL A 116 10.43 1.69 20.11
C VAL A 116 11.75 2.14 19.49
N SER A 117 12.72 2.48 20.33
CA SER A 117 14.06 2.94 19.93
C SER A 117 15.12 2.25 20.78
N ASP A 118 16.20 1.80 20.15
CA ASP A 118 17.30 1.05 20.79
C ASP A 118 18.63 1.84 20.76
N GLY A 119 18.62 3.13 21.11
CA GLY A 119 19.83 3.92 21.39
C GLY A 119 20.91 4.05 20.30
N GLY A 120 20.74 3.45 19.11
CA GLY A 120 21.74 3.40 18.04
C GLY A 120 21.21 2.94 16.68
N HIS A 121 19.91 2.63 16.57
CA HIS A 121 19.23 2.23 15.34
C HIS A 121 18.00 3.10 15.07
N PRO A 122 17.55 3.22 13.81
CA PRO A 122 16.29 3.90 13.48
C PRO A 122 15.12 3.30 14.28
N ALA A 123 14.22 4.18 14.74
CA ALA A 123 13.03 3.76 15.46
C ALA A 123 12.14 2.84 14.61
N VAL A 124 11.47 1.91 15.27
CA VAL A 124 10.62 0.88 14.63
C VAL A 124 9.32 0.72 15.39
N TRP A 125 8.32 0.11 14.77
CA TRP A 125 7.10 -0.31 15.45
C TRP A 125 7.40 -1.44 16.44
N THR A 126 6.72 -1.51 17.57
CA THR A 126 6.89 -2.58 18.55
C THR A 126 6.39 -3.92 18.01
N LEU A 127 7.12 -5.00 18.29
CA LEU A 127 6.68 -6.36 17.96
C LEU A 127 5.53 -6.84 18.85
N LYS A 128 5.34 -6.20 20.02
CA LYS A 128 4.28 -6.55 20.97
C LYS A 128 2.88 -6.45 20.34
N HIS A 129 2.69 -5.52 19.39
CA HIS A 129 1.40 -5.21 18.78
C HIS A 129 1.40 -5.48 17.26
N ALA A 130 2.18 -6.47 16.81
CA ALA A 130 2.43 -6.74 15.39
C ALA A 130 1.38 -7.63 14.69
N GLY A 131 0.45 -8.22 15.44
CA GLY A 131 -0.64 -9.05 14.90
C GLY A 131 -0.18 -10.31 14.14
N TRP A 132 -1.09 -10.87 13.35
CA TRP A 132 -0.87 -11.98 12.42
C TRP A 132 -0.83 -11.46 10.97
N ALA A 133 -0.21 -12.08 9.96
CA ALA A 133 0.82 -13.13 9.93
C ALA A 133 2.20 -12.50 9.63
N PHE A 134 3.30 -13.16 10.00
CA PHE A 134 4.67 -12.62 9.79
C PHE A 134 4.92 -11.20 10.33
N GLN A 135 4.16 -10.77 11.36
CA GLN A 135 4.27 -9.42 11.94
C GLN A 135 4.07 -8.29 10.92
N SER A 136 3.47 -8.58 9.76
CA SER A 136 3.34 -7.65 8.63
C SER A 136 2.32 -6.54 8.89
N ALA A 137 1.45 -6.67 9.89
CA ALA A 137 0.50 -5.61 10.25
C ALA A 137 1.20 -4.30 10.64
N LEU A 138 2.47 -4.37 11.06
CA LEU A 138 3.34 -3.20 11.28
C LEU A 138 3.55 -2.34 10.02
N LEU A 139 3.28 -2.90 8.84
CA LEU A 139 3.36 -2.21 7.55
C LEU A 139 2.08 -1.42 7.22
N GLY A 140 1.04 -1.56 8.06
CA GLY A 140 -0.25 -0.88 7.96
C GLY A 140 -0.16 0.60 7.60
N PRO A 141 0.62 1.42 8.34
CA PRO A 141 0.76 2.85 8.06
C PRO A 141 1.17 3.17 6.62
N LEU A 142 2.06 2.35 6.03
CA LEU A 142 2.53 2.54 4.66
C LEU A 142 1.49 2.07 3.63
N ILE A 143 0.84 0.94 3.85
CA ILE A 143 -0.08 0.35 2.85
C ILE A 143 -1.47 0.97 2.88
N LEU A 144 -1.97 1.40 4.05
CA LEU A 144 -3.31 1.99 4.19
C LEU A 144 -3.35 3.42 3.68
N GLN A 145 -2.22 4.14 3.69
CA GLN A 145 -2.16 5.50 3.17
C GLN A 145 -2.61 5.57 1.71
N THR A 146 -2.40 4.50 0.92
CA THR A 146 -2.72 4.49 -0.51
C THR A 146 -4.22 4.66 -0.77
N ASP A 147 -5.05 4.33 0.21
CA ASP A 147 -6.50 4.39 0.08
C ASP A 147 -7.03 5.83 0.23
N ARG A 148 -6.19 6.78 0.69
CA ARG A 148 -6.53 8.19 0.80
C ARG A 148 -5.55 9.14 0.12
N ARG A 149 -4.25 8.85 0.18
CA ARG A 149 -3.13 9.75 -0.16
C ARG A 149 -2.40 9.40 -1.47
N GLY A 150 -2.60 8.20 -2.00
CA GLY A 150 -2.06 7.76 -3.29
C GLY A 150 -0.86 6.83 -3.18
N PHE A 151 -0.28 6.47 -4.33
CA PHE A 151 0.72 5.40 -4.46
C PHE A 151 2.16 5.88 -4.26
N LEU A 152 2.41 7.18 -4.12
CA LEU A 152 3.68 7.72 -3.65
C LEU A 152 3.55 7.99 -2.15
N PRO A 153 4.29 7.26 -1.30
CA PRO A 153 4.37 7.59 0.12
C PRO A 153 4.86 9.02 0.32
N ASP A 154 4.32 9.70 1.33
CA ASP A 154 4.82 10.99 1.76
C ASP A 154 6.11 10.79 2.57
N PRO A 155 7.29 11.21 2.06
CA PRO A 155 8.54 11.04 2.77
C PRO A 155 8.63 11.90 4.04
N ASP A 156 7.82 12.96 4.14
CA ASP A 156 7.79 13.85 5.30
C ASP A 156 6.83 13.33 6.40
N ASP A 157 6.06 12.27 6.15
CA ASP A 157 5.28 11.61 7.20
C ASP A 157 6.25 10.95 8.20
N ASN A 158 6.17 11.36 9.46
CA ASN A 158 7.04 10.84 10.53
C ASN A 158 6.90 9.31 10.74
N PHE A 159 5.87 8.66 10.19
CA PHE A 159 5.70 7.22 10.21
C PHE A 159 6.36 6.49 9.04
N HIS A 160 6.77 7.19 7.97
CA HIS A 160 7.39 6.60 6.80
C HIS A 160 8.69 5.89 7.16
N GLY A 161 9.66 6.62 7.74
CA GLY A 161 10.96 6.05 8.13
C GLY A 161 10.85 4.94 9.19
N ILE A 162 9.87 5.03 10.08
CA ILE A 162 9.59 4.00 11.10
C ILE A 162 9.08 2.72 10.45
N THR A 163 8.20 2.86 9.47
CA THR A 163 7.63 1.73 8.75
C THR A 163 8.66 1.09 7.82
N GLU A 164 9.51 1.89 7.15
CA GLU A 164 10.65 1.37 6.38
C GLU A 164 11.63 0.60 7.28
N ALA A 165 12.03 1.17 8.42
CA ALA A 165 12.90 0.48 9.36
C ALA A 165 12.27 -0.81 9.89
N SER A 166 10.96 -0.82 10.14
CA SER A 166 10.21 -2.01 10.55
C SER A 166 10.16 -3.06 9.44
N TYR A 167 9.96 -2.66 8.18
CA TYR A 167 10.06 -3.53 7.01
C TYR A 167 11.46 -4.18 6.93
N LEU A 168 12.53 -3.40 7.08
CA LEU A 168 13.89 -3.94 7.11
C LEU A 168 14.11 -4.90 8.28
N ARG A 169 13.50 -4.64 9.44
CA ARG A 169 13.55 -5.55 10.58
C ARG A 169 12.87 -6.87 10.25
N LEU A 170 11.69 -6.87 9.64
CA LEU A 170 10.99 -8.09 9.21
C LEU A 170 11.84 -8.95 8.25
N LEU A 171 12.66 -8.32 7.42
CA LEU A 171 13.58 -9.01 6.50
C LEU A 171 14.91 -9.43 7.15
N GLY A 172 15.12 -9.16 8.44
CA GLY A 172 16.39 -9.40 9.13
C GLY A 172 17.53 -8.47 8.72
N LYS A 173 17.24 -7.32 8.11
CA LYS A 173 18.22 -6.36 7.58
C LYS A 173 18.42 -5.11 8.45
N TRP A 174 17.71 -4.97 9.57
CA TRP A 174 17.69 -3.74 10.38
C TRP A 174 19.01 -3.44 11.12
N ARG A 175 19.73 -4.46 11.59
CA ARG A 175 21.03 -4.29 12.28
C ARG A 175 22.27 -4.50 11.39
N GLY A 176 22.09 -4.71 10.08
CA GLY A 176 23.19 -5.06 9.17
C GLY A 176 23.78 -6.45 9.41
N GLU A 177 23.06 -7.32 10.12
CA GLU A 177 23.43 -8.72 10.35
C GLU A 177 23.16 -9.55 9.08
N SER A 178 23.95 -10.62 8.87
CA SER A 178 23.70 -11.57 7.78
C SER A 178 22.31 -12.19 7.96
N PRO A 179 21.51 -12.39 6.88
CA PRO A 179 20.24 -13.14 6.94
C PRO A 179 20.37 -14.52 7.61
N ASP A 180 21.58 -15.08 7.64
CA ASP A 180 21.89 -16.38 8.24
C ASP A 180 21.83 -16.39 9.78
N HIS A 181 21.75 -15.23 10.44
CA HIS A 181 21.69 -15.10 11.91
C HIS A 181 20.45 -14.35 12.39
N TYR A 182 19.52 -14.03 11.49
CA TYR A 182 18.27 -13.40 11.89
C TYR A 182 17.37 -14.42 12.60
N ASP A 183 17.12 -14.18 13.88
CA ASP A 183 16.05 -14.81 14.62
C ASP A 183 14.77 -13.95 14.46
N PRO A 184 13.78 -14.36 13.64
CA PRO A 184 12.49 -13.64 13.54
C PRO A 184 11.71 -13.65 14.86
N TYR A 185 12.21 -14.37 15.87
CA TYR A 185 11.69 -14.49 17.22
C TYR A 185 12.45 -13.65 18.23
N TRP A 186 13.08 -12.53 17.84
CA TRP A 186 13.58 -11.57 18.83
C TRP A 186 12.41 -11.09 19.71
N HIS A 187 12.27 -11.76 20.86
CA HIS A 187 11.27 -11.53 21.85
C HIS A 187 11.82 -10.47 22.80
N ASP A 188 11.15 -9.32 22.87
CA ASP A 188 11.35 -8.34 23.97
C ASP A 188 10.92 -8.91 25.35
N ASP A 189 10.43 -10.16 25.38
CA ASP A 189 9.91 -10.82 26.57
C ASP A 189 10.30 -12.31 26.56
N THR A 190 11.23 -12.72 27.42
CA THR A 190 11.96 -14.00 27.39
C THR A 190 11.15 -15.26 27.70
N ASP A 191 9.82 -15.20 27.83
CA ASP A 191 9.11 -16.27 28.54
C ASP A 191 8.22 -17.20 27.71
N LYS A 192 8.00 -17.00 26.40
CA LYS A 192 7.18 -17.94 25.59
C LYS A 192 7.61 -18.06 24.12
N PRO A 193 8.27 -19.17 23.71
CA PRO A 193 8.49 -19.48 22.30
C PRO A 193 7.15 -19.92 21.70
N PHE A 194 6.53 -19.07 20.87
CA PHE A 194 5.18 -19.34 20.35
C PHE A 194 5.02 -19.10 18.84
N LEU A 195 6.05 -19.41 18.04
CA LEU A 195 5.72 -20.22 16.87
C LEU A 195 5.95 -21.68 17.27
N PRO A 196 5.04 -22.60 16.95
CA PRO A 196 5.37 -24.01 17.06
C PRO A 196 6.69 -24.19 16.29
N LYS A 197 7.60 -24.98 16.87
CA LYS A 197 8.68 -25.67 16.14
C LYS A 197 8.09 -26.62 15.07
N ALA A 198 7.06 -26.21 14.34
CA ALA A 198 6.48 -26.93 13.23
C ALA A 198 7.37 -26.71 12.01
N GLY A 199 8.63 -27.15 12.07
CA GLY A 199 9.44 -27.54 10.92
C GLY A 199 9.65 -26.56 9.74
N LEU A 200 9.10 -25.35 9.77
CA LEU A 200 9.27 -24.34 8.73
C LEU A 200 10.61 -23.66 8.95
N GLN A 201 11.66 -24.33 8.49
CA GLN A 201 12.94 -23.68 8.16
C GLN A 201 12.63 -22.44 7.29
N ASN A 202 13.47 -21.41 7.40
CA ASN A 202 13.32 -20.12 6.69
C ASN A 202 12.73 -20.32 5.29
N PRO A 203 11.49 -19.87 5.03
CA PRO A 203 10.92 -19.98 3.70
C PRO A 203 11.82 -19.23 2.72
N PRO A 204 11.82 -19.60 1.43
CA PRO A 204 12.60 -18.88 0.43
C PRO A 204 12.32 -17.38 0.49
N LEU A 205 13.35 -16.56 0.28
CA LEU A 205 13.21 -15.10 0.23
C LEU A 205 12.02 -14.71 -0.67
N GLY A 206 11.13 -13.87 -0.13
CA GLY A 206 9.95 -13.38 -0.84
C GLY A 206 8.68 -14.22 -0.65
N SER A 207 8.75 -15.34 0.07
CA SER A 207 7.59 -16.19 0.38
C SER A 207 7.02 -15.89 1.77
N TYR A 208 5.83 -15.30 1.80
CA TYR A 208 5.06 -14.99 3.01
C TYR A 208 3.64 -15.55 2.90
N GLY A 209 3.53 -16.79 2.46
CA GLY A 209 2.27 -17.39 2.01
C GLY A 209 1.21 -17.61 3.10
N VAL A 210 1.58 -17.69 4.39
CA VAL A 210 0.60 -17.77 5.48
C VAL A 210 -0.18 -16.46 5.54
N ALA A 211 -1.51 -16.55 5.44
CA ALA A 211 -2.40 -15.39 5.26
C ALA A 211 -2.03 -14.57 4.01
N MET A 212 -2.38 -15.01 2.80
CA MET A 212 -1.88 -14.43 1.54
C MET A 212 -2.04 -12.91 1.40
N GLY A 213 -3.09 -12.32 1.93
CA GLY A 213 -3.31 -10.88 1.99
C GLY A 213 -2.52 -10.21 3.11
N TYR A 214 -2.69 -10.64 4.35
CA TYR A 214 -1.99 -10.04 5.49
C TYR A 214 -0.47 -10.28 5.42
N GLY A 215 -0.02 -11.49 5.14
CA GLY A 215 1.38 -11.86 4.93
C GLY A 215 1.92 -11.40 3.57
N GLN A 216 1.72 -12.20 2.52
CA GLN A 216 2.29 -11.94 1.19
C GLN A 216 1.86 -10.58 0.63
N GLY A 217 0.58 -10.22 0.73
CA GLY A 217 0.03 -8.97 0.24
C GLY A 217 0.71 -7.77 0.89
N PHE A 218 0.65 -7.63 2.22
CA PHE A 218 1.21 -6.45 2.89
C PHE A 218 2.71 -6.30 2.68
N VAL A 219 3.48 -7.39 2.76
CA VAL A 219 4.93 -7.33 2.59
C VAL A 219 5.29 -6.97 1.14
N THR A 220 4.58 -7.51 0.15
CA THR A 220 4.80 -7.18 -1.26
C THR A 220 4.38 -5.74 -1.58
N GLN A 221 3.24 -5.28 -1.03
CA GLN A 221 2.80 -3.88 -1.16
C GLN A 221 3.83 -2.93 -0.56
N ALA A 222 4.37 -3.24 0.62
CA ALA A 222 5.40 -2.42 1.25
C ALA A 222 6.68 -2.38 0.41
N ALA A 223 7.13 -3.52 -0.12
CA ALA A 223 8.30 -3.57 -1.00
C ALA A 223 8.10 -2.69 -2.25
N LEU A 224 6.90 -2.72 -2.86
CA LEU A 224 6.56 -1.87 -3.99
C LEU A 224 6.54 -0.39 -3.58
N LEU A 225 5.84 -0.03 -2.51
CA LEU A 225 5.70 1.37 -2.06
C LEU A 225 7.03 2.00 -1.62
N LEU A 226 7.95 1.21 -1.06
CA LEU A 226 9.31 1.62 -0.70
C LEU A 226 10.30 1.52 -1.88
N ASP A 227 9.83 1.17 -3.09
CA ASP A 227 10.64 0.98 -4.29
C ASP A 227 11.84 0.04 -4.06
N ARG A 228 11.60 -1.03 -3.30
CA ARG A 228 12.52 -2.13 -3.00
C ARG A 228 12.39 -3.19 -4.08
N MET A 229 12.79 -2.83 -5.30
CA MET A 229 12.41 -3.54 -6.52
C MET A 229 13.09 -4.90 -6.68
N ASP A 230 14.25 -5.12 -6.04
CA ASP A 230 14.87 -6.45 -5.97
C ASP A 230 14.01 -7.39 -5.12
N GLU A 231 13.58 -6.94 -3.94
CA GLU A 231 12.71 -7.72 -3.07
C GLU A 231 11.29 -7.87 -3.65
N ALA A 232 10.70 -6.79 -4.18
CA ALA A 232 9.38 -6.80 -4.79
C ALA A 232 9.32 -7.76 -6.00
N GLY A 233 10.37 -7.83 -6.82
CA GLY A 233 10.45 -8.74 -7.94
C GLY A 233 10.36 -10.22 -7.54
N GLU A 234 11.08 -10.62 -6.49
CA GLU A 234 11.00 -11.99 -5.95
C GLU A 234 9.65 -12.27 -5.28
N MET A 235 9.12 -11.31 -4.51
CA MET A 235 7.81 -11.43 -3.88
C MET A 235 6.66 -11.56 -4.89
N LEU A 236 6.74 -10.88 -6.04
CA LEU A 236 5.77 -11.00 -7.12
C LEU A 236 5.83 -12.38 -7.79
N LYS A 237 7.03 -12.97 -7.95
CA LYS A 237 7.17 -14.36 -8.45
C LYS A 237 6.49 -15.35 -7.51
N TRP A 238 6.68 -15.20 -6.20
CA TRP A 238 6.01 -16.05 -5.21
C TRP A 238 4.51 -15.83 -5.18
N THR A 239 4.07 -14.57 -5.22
CA THR A 239 2.65 -14.22 -5.34
C THR A 239 2.01 -14.96 -6.51
N ALA A 240 2.60 -14.86 -7.71
CA ALA A 240 2.09 -15.53 -8.90
C ALA A 240 2.03 -17.06 -8.76
N ARG A 241 3.07 -17.70 -8.19
CA ARG A 241 3.09 -19.16 -7.95
C ARG A 241 2.00 -19.60 -6.98
N ASN A 242 1.80 -18.84 -5.92
CA ASN A 242 0.87 -19.18 -4.84
C ASN A 242 -0.59 -19.12 -5.33
N ILE A 243 -0.92 -18.12 -6.15
CA ILE A 243 -2.28 -17.91 -6.66
C ILE A 243 -2.59 -18.74 -7.93
N TYR A 244 -1.57 -19.30 -8.60
CA TYR A 244 -1.77 -20.05 -9.84
C TYR A 244 -2.35 -21.44 -9.59
N TYR A 245 -3.61 -21.67 -9.94
CA TYR A 245 -4.29 -22.95 -9.69
C TYR A 245 -5.07 -23.48 -10.90
N ALA A 246 -4.32 -23.91 -11.93
CA ALA A 246 -4.86 -24.37 -13.21
C ALA A 246 -5.98 -25.43 -13.15
N ASP A 247 -5.97 -26.32 -12.15
CA ASP A 247 -6.97 -27.37 -12.00
C ASP A 247 -8.35 -26.88 -11.51
N TYR A 248 -8.46 -25.60 -11.10
CA TYR A 248 -9.69 -24.99 -10.61
C TYR A 248 -10.01 -23.68 -11.36
N GLU A 249 -9.24 -22.64 -11.07
CA GLU A 249 -9.29 -21.32 -11.71
C GLU A 249 -7.84 -20.88 -11.88
N PRO A 250 -7.36 -20.53 -13.09
CA PRO A 250 -5.95 -20.29 -13.33
C PRO A 250 -5.30 -19.35 -12.32
N TYR A 251 -6.06 -18.38 -11.81
CA TYR A 251 -5.63 -17.52 -10.71
C TYR A 251 -6.74 -17.35 -9.67
N ILE A 252 -6.50 -17.84 -8.45
CA ILE A 252 -7.37 -17.62 -7.28
C ILE A 252 -6.50 -17.49 -6.03
N VAL A 253 -6.82 -16.52 -5.17
CA VAL A 253 -6.02 -16.28 -3.97
C VAL A 253 -6.49 -17.20 -2.85
N PRO A 254 -5.66 -18.13 -2.36
CA PRO A 254 -6.01 -18.93 -1.18
C PRO A 254 -5.87 -18.11 0.11
N GLU A 255 -6.46 -18.59 1.20
CA GLU A 255 -6.25 -18.00 2.52
C GLU A 255 -4.79 -18.02 2.91
N GLY A 256 -4.11 -19.14 2.69
CA GLY A 256 -2.69 -19.28 2.91
C GLY A 256 -2.03 -20.25 1.95
N VAL A 257 -0.72 -20.22 1.93
CA VAL A 257 0.15 -21.17 1.24
C VAL A 257 1.31 -21.51 2.16
N GLU A 258 1.45 -22.79 2.46
CA GLU A 258 2.63 -23.32 3.10
C GLU A 258 3.64 -23.75 2.04
N VAL A 259 4.87 -23.26 2.17
CA VAL A 259 5.96 -23.53 1.22
C VAL A 259 7.01 -24.38 1.93
N HIS A 260 7.35 -25.51 1.33
CA HIS A 260 8.44 -26.34 1.81
C HIS A 260 9.76 -25.56 1.76
N PRO A 261 10.67 -25.69 2.74
CA PRO A 261 11.91 -24.91 2.80
C PRO A 261 12.78 -24.94 1.54
N SER A 262 12.74 -26.02 0.77
CA SER A 262 13.44 -26.12 -0.51
C SER A 262 12.90 -25.18 -1.60
N GLY A 263 11.74 -24.56 -1.39
CA GLY A 263 11.00 -23.76 -2.37
C GLY A 263 10.44 -24.56 -3.55
N LYS A 264 10.53 -25.89 -3.52
CA LYS A 264 10.12 -26.78 -4.63
C LYS A 264 8.68 -27.25 -4.55
N TYR A 265 8.11 -27.23 -3.35
CA TYR A 265 6.77 -27.73 -3.07
C TYR A 265 6.02 -26.69 -2.26
N TRP A 266 4.74 -26.51 -2.58
CA TRP A 266 3.84 -25.67 -1.81
C TRP A 266 2.44 -26.26 -1.87
N PHE A 267 1.64 -26.01 -0.85
CA PHE A 267 0.24 -26.38 -0.82
C PHE A 267 -0.59 -25.24 -0.23
N ARG A 268 -1.83 -25.14 -0.69
CA ARG A 268 -2.78 -24.10 -0.27
C ARG A 268 -3.47 -24.54 1.01
N THR A 269 -3.77 -23.57 1.87
CA THR A 269 -4.49 -23.76 3.13
C THR A 269 -5.67 -22.81 3.20
N GLY A 270 -6.68 -23.19 3.99
CA GLY A 270 -7.87 -22.37 4.23
C GLY A 270 -8.80 -22.27 3.02
N ASP A 271 -9.62 -21.21 3.01
CA ASP A 271 -10.57 -20.96 1.93
C ASP A 271 -9.91 -20.41 0.65
N LEU A 272 -10.65 -20.42 -0.46
CA LEU A 272 -10.19 -19.92 -1.76
C LEU A 272 -11.05 -18.73 -2.19
N GLY A 273 -10.40 -17.63 -2.58
CA GLY A 273 -11.04 -16.45 -3.15
C GLY A 273 -11.76 -15.57 -2.12
N ASN A 274 -11.40 -15.66 -0.84
CA ASN A 274 -12.00 -14.78 0.16
C ASN A 274 -11.60 -13.31 -0.10
N GLY A 275 -12.53 -12.40 0.21
CA GLY A 275 -12.43 -11.00 -0.20
C GLY A 275 -11.23 -10.27 0.37
N VAL A 276 -10.77 -10.61 1.58
CA VAL A 276 -9.64 -9.92 2.22
C VAL A 276 -8.34 -10.28 1.51
N GLN A 277 -8.08 -11.58 1.34
CA GLN A 277 -6.82 -12.03 0.74
C GLN A 277 -6.78 -11.65 -0.75
N GLN A 278 -7.92 -11.79 -1.43
CA GLN A 278 -8.06 -11.38 -2.83
C GLN A 278 -7.83 -9.87 -2.99
N ALA A 279 -8.42 -9.02 -2.15
CA ALA A 279 -8.28 -7.57 -2.26
C ALA A 279 -6.83 -7.10 -2.10
N GLU A 280 -6.09 -7.65 -1.14
CA GLU A 280 -4.70 -7.25 -0.89
C GLU A 280 -3.75 -7.72 -2.00
N ILE A 281 -3.98 -8.89 -2.60
CA ILE A 281 -3.22 -9.33 -3.79
C ILE A 281 -3.60 -8.52 -5.02
N MET A 282 -4.88 -8.17 -5.20
CA MET A 282 -5.28 -7.27 -6.29
C MET A 282 -4.63 -5.89 -6.12
N LYS A 283 -4.48 -5.40 -4.88
CA LYS A 283 -3.79 -4.14 -4.58
C LYS A 283 -2.30 -4.21 -4.94
N VAL A 284 -1.63 -5.33 -4.70
CA VAL A 284 -0.26 -5.59 -5.21
C VAL A 284 -0.19 -5.37 -6.73
N LEU A 285 -1.11 -5.98 -7.49
CA LEU A 285 -1.14 -5.84 -8.95
C LEU A 285 -1.44 -4.39 -9.38
N ARG A 286 -2.35 -3.69 -8.69
CA ARG A 286 -2.64 -2.27 -8.94
C ARG A 286 -1.42 -1.38 -8.70
N LEU A 287 -0.60 -1.67 -7.69
CA LEU A 287 0.65 -0.95 -7.42
C LEU A 287 1.72 -1.20 -8.50
N VAL A 288 1.76 -2.40 -9.08
CA VAL A 288 2.63 -2.70 -10.24
C VAL A 288 2.16 -1.91 -11.47
N ILE A 289 0.85 -1.91 -11.76
CA ILE A 289 0.24 -1.14 -12.85
C ILE A 289 0.48 0.37 -12.66
N GLY A 290 0.38 0.87 -11.43
CA GLY A 290 0.78 2.22 -11.06
C GLY A 290 -0.19 3.33 -11.49
N VAL A 291 -1.42 3.01 -11.89
CA VAL A 291 -2.46 4.03 -12.15
C VAL A 291 -3.01 4.51 -10.81
N ASP A 292 -2.66 5.72 -10.43
CA ASP A 292 -3.08 6.38 -9.19
C ASP A 292 -4.02 7.54 -9.51
N ASP A 293 -5.30 7.31 -9.22
CA ASP A 293 -6.43 8.22 -9.42
C ASP A 293 -6.91 8.87 -8.13
N THR A 294 -6.09 8.81 -7.08
CA THR A 294 -6.43 9.35 -5.77
C THR A 294 -6.67 10.87 -5.82
N ASP A 295 -5.95 11.58 -6.69
CA ASP A 295 -6.26 12.98 -7.01
C ASP A 295 -6.88 13.06 -8.41
N PRO A 296 -8.23 13.16 -8.52
CA PRO A 296 -8.88 13.25 -9.82
C PRO A 296 -8.46 14.50 -10.61
N ALA A 297 -7.93 15.53 -9.96
CA ALA A 297 -7.48 16.74 -10.65
C ALA A 297 -6.18 16.52 -11.44
N ARG A 298 -5.39 15.48 -11.15
CA ARG A 298 -4.22 15.12 -11.93
C ARG A 298 -3.91 13.63 -11.81
N LEU A 299 -4.13 12.90 -12.90
CA LEU A 299 -3.79 11.49 -12.98
C LEU A 299 -2.28 11.29 -12.79
N LYS A 300 -1.92 10.32 -11.95
CA LYS A 300 -0.53 9.87 -11.77
C LYS A 300 -0.36 8.46 -12.32
N VAL A 301 0.70 8.24 -13.09
CA VAL A 301 1.07 6.93 -13.64
C VAL A 301 2.49 6.59 -13.20
N LEU A 302 2.58 5.62 -12.29
CA LEU A 302 3.74 5.30 -11.48
C LEU A 302 4.05 3.80 -11.52
N PRO A 303 4.21 3.19 -12.72
CA PRO A 303 4.36 1.75 -12.85
C PRO A 303 5.62 1.27 -12.12
N ARG A 304 5.49 0.15 -11.40
CA ARG A 304 6.59 -0.49 -10.66
C ARG A 304 6.98 -1.79 -11.32
N MET A 305 7.55 -1.68 -12.51
CA MET A 305 7.91 -2.83 -13.34
C MET A 305 9.09 -3.60 -12.74
N PRO A 306 8.96 -4.89 -12.38
CA PRO A 306 10.08 -5.70 -11.91
C PRO A 306 11.27 -5.66 -12.88
N LYS A 307 12.50 -5.70 -12.37
CA LYS A 307 13.71 -5.48 -13.19
C LYS A 307 13.85 -6.44 -14.38
N GLY A 308 13.36 -7.68 -14.25
CA GLY A 308 13.39 -8.69 -15.31
C GLY A 308 12.22 -8.63 -16.30
N TRP A 309 11.28 -7.69 -16.16
CA TRP A 309 10.17 -7.52 -17.09
C TRP A 309 10.53 -6.52 -18.20
N THR A 310 10.11 -6.83 -19.42
CA THR A 310 10.33 -5.98 -20.60
C THR A 310 9.09 -5.21 -21.00
N ARG A 311 7.91 -5.60 -20.51
CA ARG A 311 6.63 -5.01 -20.91
C ARG A 311 5.58 -5.08 -19.79
N ILE A 312 4.79 -4.02 -19.67
CA ILE A 312 3.46 -4.02 -19.03
C ILE A 312 2.47 -3.44 -20.02
N SER A 313 1.33 -4.09 -20.19
CA SER A 313 0.20 -3.55 -20.93
C SER A 313 -1.06 -3.61 -20.08
N ILE A 314 -1.87 -2.57 -20.16
CA ILE A 314 -3.23 -2.56 -19.62
C ILE A 314 -4.18 -2.09 -20.71
N ASP A 315 -5.34 -2.75 -20.75
CA ASP A 315 -6.44 -2.43 -21.64
C ASP A 315 -7.69 -2.18 -20.79
N GLU A 316 -8.52 -1.24 -21.24
CA GLU A 316 -9.79 -0.87 -20.59
C GLU A 316 -9.70 -0.60 -19.07
N TYR A 317 -8.57 -0.07 -18.59
CA TYR A 317 -8.36 0.08 -17.15
C TYR A 317 -9.11 1.29 -16.59
N PRO A 318 -9.93 1.13 -15.54
CA PRO A 318 -10.73 2.23 -15.01
C PRO A 318 -9.88 3.20 -14.19
N ALA A 319 -10.06 4.50 -14.43
CA ALA A 319 -9.52 5.57 -13.58
C ALA A 319 -10.56 6.67 -13.39
N TRP A 320 -10.49 7.38 -12.27
CA TRP A 320 -11.38 8.51 -11.98
C TRP A 320 -10.64 9.82 -12.15
N ILE A 321 -11.14 10.68 -13.03
CA ILE A 321 -10.53 11.98 -13.32
C ILE A 321 -11.56 13.10 -13.27
N GLN A 322 -11.10 14.31 -13.00
CA GLN A 322 -11.86 15.54 -13.13
C GLN A 322 -11.99 15.90 -14.62
N THR A 323 -13.24 16.06 -15.06
CA THR A 323 -13.59 16.62 -16.37
C THR A 323 -14.36 17.93 -16.19
N GLY A 324 -14.64 18.63 -17.29
CA GLY A 324 -15.48 19.83 -17.26
C GLY A 324 -16.89 19.59 -16.71
N SER A 325 -17.39 18.35 -16.74
CA SER A 325 -18.69 17.93 -16.19
C SER A 325 -18.62 17.38 -14.76
N GLY A 326 -17.44 17.32 -14.16
CA GLY A 326 -17.23 16.73 -12.84
C GLY A 326 -16.27 15.53 -12.87
N ILE A 327 -16.10 14.87 -11.72
CA ILE A 327 -15.39 13.59 -11.63
C ILE A 327 -16.16 12.51 -12.40
N THR A 328 -15.48 11.79 -13.29
CA THR A 328 -16.04 10.67 -14.05
C THR A 328 -15.04 9.52 -14.13
N GLN A 329 -15.57 8.30 -14.29
CA GLN A 329 -14.75 7.15 -14.63
C GLN A 329 -14.39 7.22 -16.12
N VAL A 330 -13.13 6.92 -16.42
CA VAL A 330 -12.55 6.86 -17.76
C VAL A 330 -11.87 5.53 -17.97
N SER A 331 -11.69 5.17 -19.23
CA SER A 331 -10.95 3.98 -19.65
C SER A 331 -9.56 4.40 -20.12
N LEU A 332 -8.54 3.74 -19.59
CA LEU A 332 -7.14 3.98 -19.91
C LEU A 332 -6.53 2.73 -20.54
N GLU A 333 -5.78 2.95 -21.61
CA GLU A 333 -4.87 1.96 -22.18
C GLU A 333 -3.44 2.48 -22.02
N TYR A 334 -2.51 1.61 -21.64
CA TYR A 334 -1.10 1.94 -21.81
C TYR A 334 -0.25 0.72 -22.17
N LEU A 335 0.84 1.00 -22.87
CA LEU A 335 1.94 0.09 -23.13
C LEU A 335 3.23 0.70 -22.58
N LEU A 336 3.82 0.04 -21.58
CA LEU A 336 5.15 0.34 -21.06
C LEU A 336 6.12 -0.70 -21.58
N GLU A 337 7.21 -0.27 -22.21
CA GLU A 337 8.28 -1.12 -22.69
C GLU A 337 9.63 -0.68 -22.11
N ARG A 338 10.48 -1.66 -21.80
CA ARG A 338 11.89 -1.48 -21.43
C ARG A 338 12.77 -2.22 -22.40
N ASN A 339 13.82 -1.54 -22.85
CA ASN A 339 14.92 -2.11 -23.61
C ASN A 339 16.27 -1.57 -23.08
N GLU A 340 17.36 -1.90 -23.77
CA GLU A 340 18.71 -1.46 -23.38
C GLU A 340 18.88 0.07 -23.43
N SER A 341 18.20 0.75 -24.36
CA SER A 341 18.28 2.20 -24.53
C SER A 341 17.44 2.97 -23.51
N GLY A 342 16.43 2.35 -22.88
CA GLY A 342 15.61 2.99 -21.85
C GLY A 342 14.18 2.45 -21.74
N MET A 343 13.24 3.36 -21.47
CA MET A 343 11.81 3.04 -21.32
C MET A 343 10.93 3.93 -22.19
N THR A 344 9.87 3.33 -22.72
CA THR A 344 8.81 4.03 -23.46
C THR A 344 7.46 3.70 -22.84
N LEU A 345 6.68 4.72 -22.51
CA LEU A 345 5.28 4.60 -22.10
C LEU A 345 4.40 5.27 -23.14
N GLU A 346 3.55 4.49 -23.80
CA GLU A 346 2.44 4.99 -24.60
C GLU A 346 1.16 4.87 -23.81
N LEU A 347 0.47 5.99 -23.58
CA LEU A 347 -0.76 6.05 -22.80
C LEU A 347 -1.85 6.75 -23.62
N SER A 348 -3.01 6.12 -23.68
CA SER A 348 -4.18 6.59 -24.44
C SER A 348 -5.42 6.54 -23.54
N PRO A 349 -5.90 7.70 -23.05
CA PRO A 349 -7.17 7.77 -22.35
C PRO A 349 -8.32 7.89 -23.36
N ASN A 350 -9.48 7.29 -23.07
CA ASN A 350 -10.66 7.42 -23.93
C ASN A 350 -11.27 8.83 -23.93
N VAL A 351 -10.88 9.69 -22.97
CA VAL A 351 -11.24 11.10 -22.90
C VAL A 351 -10.01 11.97 -22.59
N PRO A 352 -10.01 13.26 -22.98
CA PRO A 352 -8.87 14.14 -22.68
C PRO A 352 -8.65 14.38 -21.17
N LEU A 353 -7.39 14.30 -20.72
CA LEU A 353 -7.00 14.56 -19.33
C LEU A 353 -6.86 16.07 -19.07
N ALA A 354 -7.95 16.74 -18.70
CA ALA A 354 -7.99 18.20 -18.54
C ALA A 354 -6.99 18.75 -17.50
N GLY A 355 -6.73 17.99 -16.45
CA GLY A 355 -5.80 18.35 -15.37
C GLY A 355 -4.33 18.00 -15.62
N GLY A 356 -4.01 17.52 -16.82
CA GLY A 356 -2.68 17.02 -17.15
C GLY A 356 -2.40 15.64 -16.55
N ILE A 357 -1.13 15.24 -16.60
CA ILE A 357 -0.65 13.94 -16.13
C ILE A 357 0.73 14.08 -15.48
N ALA A 358 0.97 13.30 -14.44
CA ALA A 358 2.31 13.06 -13.89
C ALA A 358 2.71 11.61 -14.15
N VAL A 359 3.92 11.39 -14.64
CA VAL A 359 4.45 10.05 -14.91
C VAL A 359 5.77 9.86 -14.19
N ARG A 360 5.94 8.72 -13.54
CA ARG A 360 7.18 8.28 -12.93
C ARG A 360 7.62 6.97 -13.57
N LEU A 361 8.71 7.00 -14.31
CA LEU A 361 9.25 5.82 -15.00
C LEU A 361 10.49 5.28 -14.28
N GLY A 362 10.59 3.96 -14.27
CA GLY A 362 11.64 3.19 -13.61
C GLY A 362 11.13 1.76 -13.33
N PRO A 363 11.84 0.99 -12.49
CA PRO A 363 13.16 1.27 -11.94
C PRO A 363 14.27 1.20 -13.00
N PHE A 364 15.25 2.11 -12.89
CA PHE A 364 16.54 2.07 -13.58
C PHE A 364 17.64 1.61 -12.62
N GLU A 365 18.64 0.87 -13.11
CA GLU A 365 19.76 0.38 -12.29
C GLU A 365 20.76 1.47 -11.91
N LYS A 366 20.92 2.45 -12.79
CA LYS A 366 21.85 3.56 -12.62
C LYS A 366 21.08 4.86 -12.63
N LYS A 367 21.64 5.87 -11.96
CA LYS A 367 21.12 7.23 -12.00
C LYS A 367 21.11 7.71 -13.44
N SER A 368 19.93 8.10 -13.92
CA SER A 368 19.73 8.58 -15.28
C SER A 368 20.17 10.04 -15.43
N ASP A 369 21.42 10.35 -15.01
CA ASP A 369 21.99 11.69 -15.14
C ASP A 369 22.09 12.06 -16.62
N GLY A 370 21.42 13.15 -16.99
CA GLY A 370 21.33 13.59 -18.39
C GLY A 370 20.36 12.79 -19.26
N ALA A 371 19.45 11.99 -18.67
CA ALA A 371 18.42 11.27 -19.42
C ALA A 371 17.67 12.22 -20.35
N ARG A 372 17.58 11.84 -21.62
CA ARG A 372 16.75 12.56 -22.58
C ARG A 372 15.32 12.08 -22.38
N VAL A 373 14.49 12.93 -21.79
CA VAL A 373 13.06 12.67 -21.63
C VAL A 373 12.27 13.47 -22.64
N THR A 374 11.43 12.79 -23.41
CA THR A 374 10.56 13.43 -24.40
C THR A 374 9.10 13.02 -24.23
N LEU A 375 8.20 13.94 -24.55
CA LEU A 375 6.78 13.69 -24.78
C LEU A 375 6.47 13.95 -26.26
N ASN A 376 6.07 12.92 -26.99
CA ASN A 376 5.81 12.99 -28.42
C ASN A 376 6.96 13.68 -29.18
N GLY A 377 8.21 13.30 -28.86
CA GLY A 377 9.45 13.87 -29.44
C GLY A 377 9.90 15.23 -28.88
N LYS A 378 9.06 15.94 -28.10
CA LYS A 378 9.43 17.22 -27.48
C LYS A 378 10.12 16.99 -26.14
N LYS A 379 11.28 17.62 -25.93
CA LYS A 379 12.03 17.53 -24.68
C LYS A 379 11.20 18.05 -23.50
N LEU A 380 11.17 17.29 -22.41
CA LEU A 380 10.58 17.69 -21.14
C LEU A 380 11.67 17.92 -20.10
N GLN A 381 11.35 18.77 -19.11
CA GLN A 381 12.13 18.81 -17.88
C GLN A 381 11.76 17.58 -17.05
N ALA A 382 12.79 16.85 -16.61
CA ALA A 382 12.62 15.65 -15.83
C ALA A 382 13.32 15.79 -14.48
N ARG A 383 12.75 15.15 -13.46
CA ARG A 383 13.29 15.11 -12.10
C ARG A 383 13.80 13.69 -11.83
N PRO A 384 15.11 13.44 -11.90
CA PRO A 384 15.66 12.16 -11.50
C PRO A 384 15.61 12.05 -9.97
N GLU A 385 15.28 10.88 -9.47
CA GLU A 385 15.23 10.58 -8.05
C GLU A 385 15.77 9.18 -7.76
N LYS A 386 16.34 9.01 -6.56
CA LYS A 386 16.66 7.69 -6.02
C LYS A 386 15.60 7.38 -4.95
N SER A 387 14.97 6.23 -5.05
CA SER A 387 13.99 5.75 -4.07
C SER A 387 14.16 4.25 -3.89
N GLY A 388 14.18 3.81 -2.64
CA GLY A 388 14.52 2.43 -2.28
C GLY A 388 15.87 2.00 -2.84
N ASP A 389 15.87 0.90 -3.59
CA ASP A 389 17.05 0.31 -4.21
C ASP A 389 17.26 0.72 -5.68
N SER A 390 16.44 1.66 -6.19
CA SER A 390 16.30 1.93 -7.61
C SER A 390 16.29 3.43 -7.94
N PHE A 391 16.46 3.74 -9.23
CA PHE A 391 16.37 5.10 -9.76
C PHE A 391 15.10 5.29 -10.60
N TRP A 392 14.56 6.50 -10.55
CA TRP A 392 13.31 6.85 -11.20
C TRP A 392 13.42 8.22 -11.86
N VAL A 393 12.53 8.48 -12.81
CA VAL A 393 12.43 9.75 -13.52
C VAL A 393 10.99 10.20 -13.52
N THR A 394 10.73 11.34 -12.89
CA THR A 394 9.40 11.95 -12.81
C THR A 394 9.27 13.09 -13.81
N VAL A 395 8.16 13.12 -14.54
CA VAL A 395 7.77 14.18 -15.46
C VAL A 395 6.32 14.57 -15.26
N GLU A 396 6.02 15.83 -15.50
CA GLU A 396 4.68 16.40 -15.42
C GLU A 396 4.40 17.23 -16.65
N THR A 397 3.16 17.20 -17.12
CA THR A 397 2.70 18.03 -18.22
C THR A 397 1.23 18.39 -18.04
N ASP A 398 0.88 19.61 -18.45
CA ASP A 398 -0.51 20.09 -18.54
C ASP A 398 -1.04 19.97 -19.98
N ALA A 399 -0.25 19.38 -20.88
CA ALA A 399 -0.67 19.14 -22.25
C ALA A 399 -1.87 18.18 -22.28
N VAL A 400 -2.95 18.58 -22.94
CA VAL A 400 -4.14 17.76 -23.12
C VAL A 400 -4.05 17.05 -24.46
N LEU A 401 -3.70 15.76 -24.43
CA LEU A 401 -3.44 14.95 -25.62
C LEU A 401 -4.36 13.74 -25.68
N LYS A 402 -4.58 13.23 -26.91
CA LYS A 402 -5.25 11.93 -27.14
C LYS A 402 -4.34 10.73 -26.87
N CYS A 403 -3.03 10.94 -27.00
CA CYS A 403 -2.01 9.93 -26.78
C CYS A 403 -0.76 10.61 -26.24
N TYR A 404 -0.20 10.04 -25.19
CA TYR A 404 1.04 10.47 -24.55
C TYR A 404 2.09 9.40 -24.78
N ARG A 405 3.15 9.73 -25.51
CA ARG A 405 4.33 8.89 -25.66
C ARG A 405 5.48 9.52 -24.89
N PHE A 406 5.73 8.99 -23.70
CA PHE A 406 6.87 9.34 -22.87
C PHE A 406 8.03 8.41 -23.20
N GLU A 407 9.19 8.99 -23.47
CA GLU A 407 10.41 8.23 -23.75
C GLU A 407 11.50 8.73 -22.80
N VAL A 408 12.12 7.81 -22.05
CA VAL A 408 13.26 8.08 -21.18
C VAL A 408 14.44 7.29 -21.74
N LEU A 409 15.33 7.99 -22.44
CA LEU A 409 16.53 7.38 -23.01
C LEU A 409 17.71 7.57 -22.05
N SER A 410 18.43 6.47 -21.79
CA SER A 410 19.67 6.51 -21.04
C SER A 410 20.72 7.33 -21.81
N SER A 411 21.56 8.07 -21.09
CA SER A 411 22.54 9.01 -21.66
C SER A 411 23.71 8.35 -22.40
N CYS A 412 23.66 7.04 -22.66
CA CYS A 412 24.71 6.28 -23.33
C CYS A 412 24.71 6.42 -24.86
N ASP A 413 23.63 6.93 -25.47
CA ASP A 413 23.52 7.09 -26.92
C ASP A 413 23.60 8.58 -27.31
N ASN A 414 24.83 9.06 -27.52
CA ASN A 414 25.13 10.29 -28.27
C ASN A 414 26.01 9.97 -29.47
#